data_AF-A0A7Z9C5G0-F1
#
_entry.id   AF-A0A7Z9C5G0-F1
#
_cell.length_a   1.000
_cell.length_b   1.000
_cell.length_c   1.000
_cell.angle_alpha   90.00
_cell.angle_beta   90.00
_cell.angle_gamma   90.00
#
_symmetry.space_group_name_H-M   'P 1'
#
loop_
_entity.id
_entity.type
_entity.pdbx_description
1 polymer ?
#
loop_
_entity_poly.entity_id
_entity_poly.type
_entity_poly.pdbx_seq_one_letter_code
_entity_poly.pdbx_strand_id
1 'polypeptide(L)'
;MSNNPGKKGKPAPWVKRERDDRDRALDEYKQEHHPAYLTWREARSEVGRKARVEAETLFPGLSDISQSMKHADKAVSIWEKANKNPMTWEESQALEGEFAKEYVPTDRS
;
A
#
# COMPACT_ATOMS: atom_id res chain seq x y z
N MET A 1 -18.32 -11.89 -29.80
CA MET A 1 -17.05 -11.19 -29.53
C MET A 1 -16.19 -12.11 -28.66
N SER A 2 -15.00 -12.49 -29.17
CA SER A 2 -14.09 -13.43 -28.49
C SER A 2 -13.12 -12.64 -27.62
N ASN A 3 -13.35 -12.58 -26.31
CA ASN A 3 -12.38 -12.02 -25.37
C ASN A 3 -11.54 -13.16 -24.81
N ASN A 4 -10.35 -13.31 -25.41
CA ASN A 4 -9.31 -14.26 -25.05
C ASN A 4 -9.12 -14.30 -23.52
N PRO A 5 -9.52 -15.38 -22.83
CA PRO A 5 -9.33 -15.50 -21.40
C PRO A 5 -7.83 -15.65 -21.16
N GLY A 6 -7.29 -15.04 -20.11
CA GLY A 6 -5.86 -15.09 -19.80
C GLY A 6 -5.29 -16.51 -19.95
N LYS A 7 -4.03 -16.62 -20.37
CA LYS A 7 -3.27 -17.90 -20.38
C LYS A 7 -3.64 -18.73 -19.15
N LYS A 8 -3.99 -20.02 -19.34
CA LYS A 8 -4.46 -20.97 -18.30
C LYS A 8 -4.00 -20.57 -16.89
N GLY A 9 -4.93 -20.06 -16.09
CA GLY A 9 -4.71 -19.75 -14.67
C GLY A 9 -4.33 -18.30 -14.33
N LYS A 10 -4.21 -17.37 -15.29
CA LYS A 10 -3.97 -15.94 -15.00
C LYS A 10 -5.23 -15.11 -15.20
N PRO A 11 -5.62 -14.27 -14.21
CA PRO A 11 -6.72 -13.33 -14.41
C PRO A 11 -6.40 -12.41 -15.57
N ALA A 12 -7.44 -11.97 -16.27
CA ALA A 12 -7.26 -11.01 -17.35
C ALA A 12 -6.70 -9.68 -16.81
N PRO A 13 -5.89 -8.94 -17.59
CA PRO A 13 -5.27 -7.70 -17.12
C PRO A 13 -6.25 -6.67 -16.55
N TRP A 14 -7.48 -6.62 -17.04
CA TRP A 14 -8.52 -5.71 -16.53
C TRP A 14 -8.99 -6.08 -15.12
N VAL A 15 -9.11 -7.38 -14.80
CA VAL A 15 -9.46 -7.84 -13.45
C VAL A 15 -8.39 -7.43 -12.43
N LYS A 16 -7.11 -7.50 -12.83
CA LYS A 16 -6.02 -7.01 -11.97
C LYS A 16 -6.14 -5.50 -11.75
N ARG A 17 -6.38 -4.72 -12.81
CA ARG A 17 -6.51 -3.27 -12.72
C ARG A 17 -7.70 -2.85 -11.85
N GLU A 18 -8.85 -3.49 -12.02
CA GLU A 18 -10.04 -3.22 -11.22
C GLU A 18 -9.80 -3.49 -9.73
N ARG A 19 -9.07 -4.56 -9.41
CA ARG A 19 -8.62 -4.83 -8.04
C ARG A 19 -7.67 -3.75 -7.52
N ASP A 20 -6.65 -3.39 -8.30
CA ASP A 20 -5.68 -2.35 -7.91
C ASP A 20 -6.39 -0.99 -7.69
N ASP A 21 -7.38 -0.66 -8.53
CA ASP A 21 -8.21 0.55 -8.39
C ASP A 21 -9.09 0.50 -7.14
N ARG A 22 -9.73 -0.65 -6.85
CA ARG A 22 -10.50 -0.85 -5.60
C ARG A 22 -9.61 -0.72 -4.37
N ASP A 23 -8.43 -1.35 -4.39
CA ASP A 23 -7.50 -1.33 -3.27
C ASP A 23 -6.99 0.10 -3.01
N ARG A 24 -6.74 0.90 -4.06
CA ARG A 24 -6.43 2.33 -3.93
C ARG A 24 -7.60 3.12 -3.36
N ALA A 25 -8.81 2.94 -3.89
CA ALA A 25 -9.99 3.67 -3.42
C ALA A 25 -10.32 3.34 -1.95
N LEU A 26 -10.11 2.09 -1.52
CA LEU A 26 -10.24 1.70 -0.12
C LEU A 26 -9.17 2.35 0.77
N ASP A 27 -7.92 2.44 0.31
CA ASP A 27 -6.84 3.12 1.04
C ASP A 27 -7.14 4.62 1.18
N GLU A 28 -7.66 5.27 0.15
CA GLU A 28 -8.11 6.67 0.17
C GLU A 28 -9.27 6.87 1.14
N TYR A 29 -10.29 6.00 1.08
CA TYR A 29 -11.43 6.02 2.02
C TYR A 29 -10.97 5.91 3.48
N LYS A 30 -10.06 4.98 3.78
CA LYS A 30 -9.50 4.84 5.13
C LYS A 30 -8.75 6.08 5.59
N GLN A 31 -8.05 6.78 4.68
CA GLN A 31 -7.35 8.02 5.01
C GLN A 31 -8.32 9.17 5.31
N GLU A 32 -9.42 9.28 4.55
CA GLU A 32 -10.45 10.30 4.76
C GLU A 32 -11.21 10.10 6.08
N HIS A 33 -11.56 8.85 6.40
CA HIS A 33 -12.36 8.51 7.58
C HIS A 33 -11.54 8.30 8.86
N HIS A 34 -10.21 8.23 8.78
CA HIS A 34 -9.34 8.03 9.93
C HIS A 34 -8.13 8.99 9.94
N PRO A 35 -8.31 10.27 10.34
CA PRO A 35 -7.26 11.29 10.25
C PRO A 35 -5.96 10.95 10.99
N ALA A 36 -6.05 10.27 12.15
CA ALA A 36 -4.85 9.83 12.86
C ALA A 36 -4.04 8.79 12.07
N TYR A 37 -4.71 7.97 11.25
CA TYR A 37 -4.07 6.97 10.41
C TYR A 37 -3.38 7.64 9.21
N LEU A 38 -4.02 8.65 8.62
CA LEU A 38 -3.37 9.49 7.59
C LEU A 38 -2.07 10.10 8.12
N THR A 39 -2.12 10.81 9.26
CA THR A 39 -0.92 11.42 9.88
C THR A 39 0.16 10.38 10.19
N TRP A 40 -0.22 9.22 10.73
CA TRP A 40 0.72 8.13 11.00
C TRP A 40 1.35 7.58 9.71
N ARG A 41 0.57 7.42 8.65
CA ARG A 41 1.01 6.92 7.33
C ARG A 41 1.98 7.90 6.67
N GLU A 42 1.72 9.21 6.76
CA GLU A 42 2.62 10.25 6.28
C GLU A 42 3.96 10.24 7.02
N ALA A 43 3.93 10.17 8.36
CA ALA A 43 5.14 10.07 9.17
C ALA A 43 5.94 8.80 8.83
N ARG A 44 5.27 7.66 8.68
CA ARG A 44 5.89 6.40 8.24
C ARG A 44 6.56 6.54 6.86
N SER A 45 5.87 7.18 5.91
CA SER A 45 6.40 7.43 4.56
C SER A 45 7.64 8.32 4.59
N GLU A 46 7.65 9.36 5.42
CA GLU A 46 8.82 10.21 5.61
C GLU A 46 10.02 9.44 6.17
N VAL A 47 9.80 8.59 7.17
CA VAL A 47 10.85 7.70 7.70
C VAL A 47 11.40 6.79 6.61
N GLY A 48 10.53 6.16 5.81
CA GLY A 48 10.94 5.31 4.70
C GLY A 48 11.76 6.05 3.65
N ARG A 49 11.36 7.28 3.29
CA ARG A 49 12.12 8.13 2.35
C ARG A 49 13.51 8.47 2.89
N LYS A 50 13.61 8.91 4.15
CA LYS A 50 14.91 9.22 4.78
C LYS A 50 15.80 7.99 4.87
N ALA A 51 15.26 6.87 5.33
CA ALA A 51 16.00 5.63 5.48
C ALA A 51 16.47 5.05 4.13
N ARG A 52 15.71 5.27 3.06
CA ARG A 52 16.13 4.89 1.71
C ARG A 52 17.29 5.73 1.19
N VAL A 53 17.24 7.05 1.36
CA VAL A 53 18.36 7.94 0.99
C VAL A 53 19.63 7.58 1.76
N GLU A 54 19.50 7.30 3.06
CA GLU A 54 20.62 6.83 3.89
C GLU A 54 21.15 5.48 3.40
N ALA A 55 20.26 4.53 3.12
CA ALA A 55 20.64 3.20 2.63
C ALA A 55 21.29 3.24 1.24
N GLU A 56 20.84 4.10 0.34
CA GLU A 56 21.47 4.32 -0.98
C GLU A 56 22.88 4.90 -0.83
N THR A 57 23.12 5.70 0.21
CA THR A 57 24.46 6.24 0.54
C THR A 57 25.38 5.17 1.15
N LEU A 58 24.84 4.31 2.03
CA LEU A 58 25.60 3.24 2.69
C LEU A 58 25.91 2.05 1.77
N PHE A 59 25.02 1.78 0.82
CA PHE A 59 25.11 0.67 -0.12
C PHE A 59 25.10 1.19 -1.57
N PRO A 60 26.14 1.94 -1.99
CA PRO A 60 26.18 2.56 -3.31
C PRO A 60 26.52 1.51 -4.38
N GLY A 61 25.50 0.89 -4.97
CA GLY A 61 25.72 -0.05 -6.06
C GLY A 61 24.51 -0.93 -6.38
N LEU A 62 24.42 -1.35 -7.65
CA LEU A 62 23.38 -2.28 -8.09
C LEU A 62 23.49 -3.65 -7.40
N SER A 63 24.72 -4.08 -7.05
CA SER A 63 25.00 -5.30 -6.28
C SER A 63 24.36 -5.29 -4.90
N ASP A 64 24.23 -4.10 -4.30
CA ASP A 64 23.84 -3.94 -2.89
C ASP A 64 22.42 -3.41 -2.73
N ILE A 65 21.63 -3.31 -3.80
CA ILE A 65 20.21 -2.92 -3.75
C ILE A 65 19.43 -3.74 -2.71
N SER A 66 19.68 -5.04 -2.64
CA SER A 66 19.01 -5.91 -1.66
C SER A 66 19.35 -5.51 -0.21
N GLN A 67 20.60 -5.13 0.04
CA GLN A 67 21.04 -4.67 1.36
C GLN A 67 20.48 -3.28 1.68
N SER A 68 20.48 -2.38 0.68
CA SER A 68 19.88 -1.06 0.76
C SER A 68 18.40 -1.12 1.15
N MET A 69 17.61 -1.95 0.44
CA MET A 69 16.19 -2.15 0.74
C MET A 69 15.98 -2.71 2.15
N LYS A 70 16.71 -3.76 2.54
CA LYS A 70 16.63 -4.35 3.89
C LYS A 70 16.96 -3.34 4.98
N HIS A 71 17.93 -2.46 4.75
CA HIS A 71 18.29 -1.40 5.69
C HIS A 71 17.14 -0.41 5.88
N ALA A 72 16.57 0.08 4.77
CA ALA A 72 15.42 0.98 4.81
C ALA A 72 14.19 0.34 5.48
N ASP A 73 13.86 -0.91 5.13
CA ASP A 73 12.73 -1.65 5.70
C ASP A 73 12.90 -1.87 7.20
N LYS A 74 14.13 -2.16 7.65
CA LYS A 74 14.45 -2.31 9.08
C LYS A 74 14.20 -1.01 9.86
N ALA A 75 14.59 0.14 9.30
CA ALA A 75 14.35 1.44 9.92
C ALA A 75 12.86 1.74 10.08
N VAL A 76 12.06 1.47 9.04
CA VAL A 76 10.59 1.61 9.09
C VAL A 76 10.00 0.66 10.14
N SER A 77 10.43 -0.61 10.18
CA SER A 77 9.94 -1.59 11.17
C SER A 77 10.25 -1.20 12.62
N ILE A 78 11.45 -0.64 12.88
CA ILE A 78 11.80 -0.12 14.21
C ILE A 78 10.88 1.05 14.57
N TRP A 79 10.65 1.96 13.62
CA TRP A 79 9.76 3.09 13.84
C TRP A 79 8.32 2.66 14.11
N GLU A 80 7.78 1.69 13.36
CA GLU A 80 6.42 1.13 13.58
C GLU A 80 6.27 0.45 14.96
N LYS A 81 7.35 -0.15 15.47
CA LYS A 81 7.32 -0.75 16.82
C LYS A 81 7.15 0.33 17.89
N ALA A 82 7.76 1.49 17.72
CA ALA A 82 7.67 2.63 18.62
C ALA A 82 6.41 3.48 18.39
N ASN A 83 5.93 3.54 17.14
CA ASN A 83 4.79 4.35 16.71
C ASN A 83 3.71 3.40 16.17
N LYS A 84 2.86 2.91 17.07
CA LYS A 84 1.81 1.95 16.70
C LYS A 84 0.82 2.57 15.71
N ASN A 85 0.36 1.76 14.76
CA ASN A 85 -0.74 2.15 13.87
C ASN A 85 -1.96 2.52 14.74
N PRO A 86 -2.49 3.75 14.64
CA PRO A 86 -3.62 4.17 15.44
C PRO A 86 -4.94 3.54 14.99
N MET A 87 -5.02 3.04 13.76
CA MET A 87 -6.18 2.31 13.26
C MET A 87 -6.05 0.84 13.64
N THR A 88 -7.00 0.38 14.46
CA THR A 88 -7.10 -1.02 14.84
C THR A 88 -7.58 -1.89 13.68
N TRP A 89 -7.42 -3.21 13.83
CA TRP A 89 -7.94 -4.16 12.85
C TRP A 89 -9.47 -4.06 12.70
N GLU A 90 -10.19 -3.90 13.81
CA GLU A 90 -11.65 -3.81 13.82
C GLU A 90 -12.15 -2.56 13.10
N GLU A 91 -11.55 -1.40 13.34
CA GLU A 91 -11.86 -0.16 12.63
C GLU A 91 -11.56 -0.28 11.13
N SER A 92 -10.42 -0.88 10.77
CA SER A 92 -10.10 -1.13 9.36
C SER A 92 -11.12 -2.05 8.68
N GLN A 93 -11.65 -3.07 9.38
CA GLN A 93 -12.68 -3.96 8.85
C GLN A 93 -14.05 -3.27 8.74
N ALA A 94 -14.40 -2.44 9.71
CA ALA A 94 -15.62 -1.63 9.67
C ALA A 94 -15.63 -0.69 8.46
N LEU A 95 -14.54 0.06 8.26
CA LEU A 95 -14.38 0.96 7.11
C LEU A 95 -14.39 0.21 5.77
N GLU A 96 -13.80 -0.98 5.70
CA GLU A 96 -13.88 -1.81 4.49
C GLU A 96 -15.31 -2.27 4.21
N GLY A 97 -16.08 -2.60 5.25
CA GLY A 97 -17.49 -2.95 5.13
C GLY A 97 -18.39 -1.78 4.73
N GLU A 98 -18.07 -0.56 5.18
CA GLU A 98 -18.75 0.68 4.77
C GLU A 98 -18.44 1.01 3.31
N PHE A 99 -17.15 1.05 2.97
CA PHE A 99 -16.68 1.23 1.60
C PHE A 99 -17.32 0.23 0.63
N ALA A 100 -17.43 -1.05 1.00
CA ALA A 100 -18.02 -2.07 0.13
C ALA A 100 -19.50 -1.82 -0.20
N LYS A 101 -20.24 -1.05 0.62
CA LYS A 101 -21.64 -0.68 0.34
C LYS A 101 -21.75 0.50 -0.61
N GLU A 102 -20.77 1.40 -0.59
CA GLU A 102 -20.75 2.65 -1.36
C GLU A 102 -19.95 2.53 -2.66
N TYR A 103 -19.02 1.58 -2.74
CA TYR A 103 -18.10 1.44 -3.86
C TYR A 103 -18.80 1.02 -5.15
N VAL A 104 -18.70 1.88 -6.16
CA VAL A 104 -19.10 1.60 -7.54
C VAL A 104 -17.82 1.39 -8.37
N PRO A 105 -17.61 0.22 -9.00
CA PRO A 105 -16.46 0.00 -9.87
C PRO A 105 -16.39 1.05 -10.98
N THR A 106 -15.18 1.52 -11.28
CA THR A 106 -14.98 2.44 -12.40
C THR A 106 -15.21 1.68 -13.71
N ASP A 107 -16.26 2.04 -14.45
CA ASP A 107 -16.48 1.55 -15.81
C ASP A 107 -15.40 2.12 -16.74
N ARG A 108 -14.53 1.24 -17.23
CA ARG A 108 -13.53 1.54 -18.25
C ARG A 108 -13.79 0.64 -19.43
N SER A 109 -14.88 0.93 -20.13
CA SER A 109 -15.22 0.38 -21.46
C SER A 109 -14.23 0.83 -22.53
#